data_AF-A0A850T0Y4-F1
#
_entry.id   AF-A0A850T0Y4-F1
#
_cell.length_a   1.000
_cell.length_b   1.000
_cell.length_c   1.000
_cell.angle_alpha   90.00
_cell.angle_beta   90.00
_cell.angle_gamma   90.00
#
_symmetry.space_group_name_H-M   'P 1'
#
loop_
_entity.id
_entity.type
_entity.pdbx_description
1 polymer ?
#
loop_
_entity_poly.entity_id
_entity_poly.type
_entity_poly.pdbx_seq_one_letter_code
_entity_poly.pdbx_strand_id
1 'polypeptide(L)'
;MATGPDFFAHWERMAPVGADRASFAEFLSVLRRTPDLPDLWYEFARMLKAKGHYELALAAYEEALARGADRPEEIHLNRGVIFADHLRRETDAEAELKEAIAHNPDYAPAWLNLGNLREEVGDKSGAIECYNRILPPTDETEAPHIDCRHEALARLWQLVPPNSLADPFLGRLEAAARSKRLLPPETRANLFYALGRSLDALRAYDRAFAAYAEANRFARKAGPPYDRAAIVAEVDRLIEAFPTAARRGAGSDGAPEPVFICGMFRSGSTLVEQVLAAHPAVTAGGELNLLNRITEADLAPFPQSIRLLSDAKAERLAANYRRDLVRLFPASAAPGSIVTDKRPDNFLRIGLIKRLFPGAKIIHTVRHPVDTCLSVFFQHIDQTIVGYASDLADCGRYYSQYRRLMAHWKSVYSTDIFDFDYDRFVDEPRAQIQSLLEFLGLPWAERCLEFHTLKNPVKTASYWQVRRPLYRDSSGRRRHYEAHLGPLIGELESAGIEID
;
A
#
# COMPACT_ATOMS: atom_id res chain seq x y z
N MET A 1 6.00 33.33 -20.60
CA MET A 1 7.25 32.59 -20.90
C MET A 1 7.24 32.24 -22.38
N ALA A 2 8.38 32.25 -23.07
CA ALA A 2 8.41 32.09 -24.52
C ALA A 2 8.15 30.62 -24.92
N THR A 3 6.97 30.34 -25.48
CA THR A 3 6.53 29.04 -26.02
C THR A 3 7.11 28.78 -27.42
N GLY A 4 8.38 29.16 -27.63
CA GLY A 4 9.08 29.05 -28.92
C GLY A 4 9.49 27.62 -29.28
N PRO A 5 10.09 27.40 -30.47
CA PRO A 5 10.52 26.08 -30.93
C PRO A 5 11.43 25.34 -29.94
N ASP A 6 12.31 26.06 -29.24
CA ASP A 6 13.25 25.49 -28.26
C ASP A 6 12.54 24.94 -27.01
N PHE A 7 11.40 25.53 -26.62
CA PHE A 7 10.60 25.07 -25.49
C PHE A 7 10.02 23.67 -25.76
N PHE A 8 9.38 23.47 -26.92
CA PHE A 8 8.83 22.16 -27.26
C PHE A 8 9.90 21.12 -27.62
N ALA A 9 11.06 21.56 -28.15
CA ALA A 9 12.19 20.67 -28.37
C ALA A 9 12.73 20.10 -27.04
N HIS A 10 12.67 20.85 -25.94
CA HIS A 10 13.02 20.34 -24.61
C HIS A 10 12.08 19.20 -24.17
N TRP A 11 10.75 19.41 -24.29
CA TRP A 11 9.76 18.38 -23.98
C TRP A 11 9.91 17.12 -24.84
N GLU A 12 10.22 17.27 -26.14
CA GLU A 12 10.51 16.12 -27.02
C GLU A 12 11.74 15.33 -26.58
N ARG A 13 12.78 16.00 -26.08
CA ARG A 13 13.98 15.33 -25.55
C ARG A 13 13.69 14.55 -24.26
N MET A 14 12.73 15.01 -23.47
CA MET A 14 12.31 14.33 -22.25
C MET A 14 11.25 13.25 -22.50
N ALA A 15 10.83 13.04 -23.76
CA ALA A 15 9.74 12.12 -24.07
C ALA A 15 10.01 10.71 -23.51
N PRO A 16 8.99 10.06 -22.91
CA PRO A 16 9.14 8.72 -22.40
C PRO A 16 9.46 7.74 -23.53
N VAL A 17 10.24 6.71 -23.21
CA VAL A 17 10.55 5.62 -24.13
C VAL A 17 9.46 4.54 -24.02
N GLY A 18 9.22 3.80 -25.10
CA GLY A 18 8.30 2.66 -25.10
C GLY A 18 6.86 3.03 -25.43
N ALA A 19 5.91 2.32 -24.83
CA ALA A 19 4.49 2.33 -25.22
C ALA A 19 3.81 3.71 -25.09
N ASP A 20 4.26 4.56 -24.16
CA ASP A 20 3.63 5.86 -23.90
C ASP A 20 4.14 6.99 -24.82
N ARG A 21 5.20 6.74 -25.63
CA ARG A 21 5.82 7.77 -26.48
C ARG A 21 4.85 8.37 -27.49
N ALA A 22 3.98 7.54 -28.07
CA ALA A 22 3.00 7.98 -29.05
C ALA A 22 1.97 8.93 -28.44
N SER A 23 1.36 8.53 -27.31
CA SER A 23 0.39 9.37 -26.57
C SER A 23 1.02 10.66 -26.07
N PHE A 24 2.27 10.62 -25.61
CA PHE A 24 3.03 11.82 -25.24
C PHE A 24 3.19 12.77 -26.43
N ALA A 25 3.63 12.27 -27.59
CA ALA A 25 3.83 13.08 -28.78
C ALA A 25 2.53 13.68 -29.32
N GLU A 26 1.43 12.93 -29.26
CA GLU A 26 0.10 13.41 -29.65
C GLU A 26 -0.34 14.57 -28.76
N PHE A 27 -0.24 14.42 -27.43
CA PHE A 27 -0.60 15.49 -26.49
C PHE A 27 0.29 16.74 -26.68
N LEU A 28 1.60 16.54 -26.89
CA LEU A 28 2.53 17.63 -27.18
C LEU A 28 2.18 18.37 -28.47
N SER A 29 1.65 17.67 -29.48
CA SER A 29 1.17 18.29 -30.71
C SER A 29 -0.05 19.18 -30.51
N VAL A 30 -0.93 18.84 -29.56
CA VAL A 30 -2.06 19.67 -29.14
C VAL A 30 -1.56 20.90 -28.40
N LEU A 31 -0.66 20.72 -27.42
CA LEU A 31 -0.04 21.82 -26.68
C LEU A 31 0.68 22.81 -27.60
N ARG A 32 1.32 22.35 -28.67
CA ARG A 32 1.95 23.26 -29.67
C ARG A 32 0.98 24.22 -30.33
N ARG A 33 -0.29 23.85 -30.50
CA ARG A 33 -1.31 24.68 -31.15
C ARG A 33 -1.90 25.72 -30.20
N THR A 34 -1.98 25.37 -28.92
CA THR A 34 -2.59 26.20 -27.86
C THR A 34 -1.73 26.15 -26.60
N PRO A 35 -0.48 26.67 -26.66
CA PRO A 35 0.51 26.46 -25.62
C PRO A 35 0.26 27.27 -24.35
N ASP A 36 -0.59 28.28 -24.42
CA ASP A 36 -0.86 29.20 -23.32
C ASP A 36 -2.09 28.81 -22.49
N LEU A 37 -2.82 27.74 -22.85
CA LEU A 37 -4.00 27.28 -22.14
C LEU A 37 -3.60 26.42 -20.91
N PRO A 38 -3.81 26.88 -19.66
CA PRO A 38 -3.38 26.16 -18.46
C PRO A 38 -4.00 24.75 -18.32
N ASP A 39 -5.28 24.62 -18.68
CA ASP A 39 -6.03 23.36 -18.55
C ASP A 39 -5.42 22.22 -19.36
N LEU A 40 -4.81 22.52 -20.51
CA LEU A 40 -4.13 21.49 -21.30
C LEU A 40 -2.85 21.00 -20.60
N TRP A 41 -2.11 21.89 -19.96
CA TRP A 41 -0.94 21.51 -19.16
C TRP A 41 -1.34 20.70 -17.94
N TYR A 42 -2.45 21.06 -17.29
CA TYR A 42 -3.04 20.28 -16.20
C TYR A 42 -3.42 18.86 -16.63
N GLU A 43 -4.15 18.72 -17.74
CA GLU A 43 -4.55 17.40 -18.25
C GLU A 43 -3.35 16.59 -18.77
N PHE A 44 -2.35 17.25 -19.35
CA PHE A 44 -1.08 16.62 -19.72
C PHE A 44 -0.38 16.03 -18.49
N ALA A 45 -0.30 16.81 -17.42
CA ALA A 45 0.28 16.38 -16.16
C ALA A 45 -0.48 15.21 -15.52
N ARG A 46 -1.81 15.22 -15.55
CA ARG A 46 -2.65 14.10 -15.08
C ARG A 46 -2.40 12.82 -15.87
N MET A 47 -2.33 12.92 -17.19
CA MET A 47 -2.02 11.78 -18.06
C MET A 47 -0.61 11.23 -17.79
N LEU A 48 0.39 12.11 -17.66
CA LEU A 48 1.76 11.72 -17.29
C LEU A 48 1.83 11.03 -15.92
N LYS A 49 1.12 11.56 -14.91
CA LYS A 49 1.00 10.95 -13.59
C LYS A 49 0.38 9.55 -13.69
N ALA A 50 -0.73 9.41 -14.42
CA ALA A 50 -1.41 8.12 -14.61
C ALA A 50 -0.52 7.06 -15.30
N LYS A 51 0.44 7.51 -16.13
CA LYS A 51 1.45 6.67 -16.78
C LYS A 51 2.72 6.45 -15.96
N GLY A 52 2.81 7.02 -14.75
CA GLY A 52 3.97 6.90 -13.87
C GLY A 52 5.15 7.81 -14.23
N HIS A 53 4.97 8.76 -15.15
CA HIS A 53 5.98 9.74 -15.56
C HIS A 53 5.98 10.94 -14.60
N TYR A 54 6.26 10.70 -13.33
CA TYR A 54 6.03 11.65 -12.23
C TYR A 54 6.80 12.98 -12.35
N GLU A 55 8.08 12.97 -12.74
CA GLU A 55 8.84 14.21 -12.91
C GLU A 55 8.31 15.06 -14.08
N LEU A 56 7.90 14.40 -15.18
CA LEU A 56 7.27 15.08 -16.30
C LEU A 56 5.92 15.66 -15.90
N ALA A 57 5.15 14.95 -15.08
CA ALA A 57 3.89 15.45 -14.54
C ALA A 57 4.10 16.69 -13.66
N LEU A 58 5.11 16.70 -12.79
CA LEU A 58 5.46 17.87 -11.97
C LEU A 58 5.82 19.08 -12.83
N ALA A 59 6.66 18.89 -13.85
CA ALA A 59 7.01 19.96 -14.80
C ALA A 59 5.78 20.48 -15.57
N ALA A 60 4.86 19.59 -15.98
CA ALA A 60 3.65 20.00 -16.69
C ALA A 60 2.68 20.76 -15.77
N TYR A 61 2.57 20.38 -14.50
CA TYR A 61 1.81 21.16 -13.51
C TYR A 61 2.43 22.54 -13.26
N GLU A 62 3.75 22.67 -13.24
CA GLU A 62 4.43 23.96 -13.14
C GLU A 62 4.12 24.87 -14.33
N GLU A 63 4.06 24.31 -15.55
CA GLU A 63 3.66 25.06 -16.73
C GLU A 63 2.19 25.52 -16.66
N ALA A 64 1.29 24.72 -16.08
CA ALA A 64 -0.10 25.11 -15.84
C ALA A 64 -0.19 26.29 -14.85
N LEU A 65 0.52 26.22 -13.72
CA LEU A 65 0.58 27.31 -12.74
C LEU A 65 1.15 28.60 -13.36
N ALA A 66 2.24 28.48 -14.13
CA ALA A 66 2.90 29.62 -14.78
C ALA A 66 2.03 30.35 -15.82
N ARG A 67 0.96 29.70 -16.31
CA ARG A 67 -0.02 30.29 -17.24
C ARG A 67 -1.29 30.78 -16.55
N GLY A 68 -1.34 30.75 -15.23
CA GLY A 68 -2.47 31.27 -14.45
C GLY A 68 -3.66 30.32 -14.45
N ALA A 69 -3.44 29.04 -14.14
CA ALA A 69 -4.54 28.11 -13.91
C ALA A 69 -5.54 28.65 -12.87
N ASP A 70 -6.84 28.50 -13.14
CA ASP A 70 -7.91 29.07 -12.31
C ASP A 70 -8.04 28.40 -10.93
N ARG A 71 -7.49 27.19 -10.77
CA ARG A 71 -7.62 26.36 -9.57
C ARG A 71 -6.25 25.84 -9.10
N PRO A 72 -5.33 26.74 -8.70
CA PRO A 72 -3.97 26.37 -8.31
C PRO A 72 -3.94 25.39 -7.12
N GLU A 73 -4.94 25.42 -6.24
CA GLU A 73 -5.07 24.49 -5.12
C GLU A 73 -5.19 23.02 -5.57
N GLU A 74 -5.83 22.74 -6.71
CA GLU A 74 -5.90 21.39 -7.26
C GLU A 74 -4.56 20.93 -7.82
N ILE A 75 -3.80 21.86 -8.40
CA ILE A 75 -2.48 21.56 -8.96
C ILE A 75 -1.50 21.25 -7.84
N HIS A 76 -1.43 22.11 -6.83
CA HIS A 76 -0.60 21.91 -5.65
C HIS A 76 -0.97 20.61 -4.91
N LEU A 77 -2.26 20.32 -4.74
CA LEU A 77 -2.69 19.01 -4.21
C LEU A 77 -2.13 17.84 -5.03
N ASN A 78 -2.26 17.87 -6.36
CA ASN A 78 -1.80 16.80 -7.22
C ASN A 78 -0.27 16.63 -7.22
N ARG A 79 0.49 17.73 -7.16
CA ARG A 79 1.95 17.73 -6.99
C ARG A 79 2.33 17.14 -5.62
N GLY A 80 1.62 17.54 -4.56
CA GLY A 80 1.78 17.00 -3.21
C GLY A 80 1.59 15.48 -3.15
N VAL A 81 0.56 14.96 -3.81
CA VAL A 81 0.33 13.51 -3.96
C VAL A 81 1.46 12.81 -4.71
N ILE A 82 2.02 13.42 -5.77
CA ILE A 82 3.18 12.83 -6.48
C ILE A 82 4.40 12.75 -5.55
N PHE A 83 4.70 13.83 -4.83
CA PHE A 83 5.82 13.84 -3.90
C PHE A 83 5.65 12.83 -2.77
N ALA A 84 4.44 12.73 -2.20
CA ALA A 84 4.13 11.77 -1.15
C ALA A 84 4.18 10.34 -1.71
N ASP A 85 3.30 9.97 -2.62
CA ASP A 85 3.00 8.56 -2.90
C ASP A 85 4.01 7.91 -3.84
N HIS A 86 4.73 8.70 -4.64
CA HIS A 86 5.53 8.19 -5.74
C HIS A 86 7.01 8.52 -5.64
N LEU A 87 7.35 9.74 -5.21
CA LEU A 87 8.74 10.19 -5.12
C LEU A 87 9.32 10.09 -3.70
N ARG A 88 8.48 9.85 -2.68
CA ARG A 88 8.91 9.70 -1.27
C ARG A 88 9.68 10.93 -0.78
N ARG A 89 9.14 12.10 -1.10
CA ARG A 89 9.66 13.43 -0.76
C ARG A 89 8.65 14.12 0.15
N GLU A 90 8.54 13.65 1.40
CA GLU A 90 7.49 14.07 2.33
C GLU A 90 7.53 15.58 2.63
N THR A 91 8.72 16.18 2.72
CA THR A 91 8.87 17.63 2.92
C THR A 91 8.31 18.45 1.76
N ASP A 92 8.58 18.01 0.52
CA ASP A 92 8.05 18.69 -0.67
C ASP A 92 6.53 18.47 -0.78
N ALA A 93 6.05 17.28 -0.43
CA ALA A 93 4.61 17.00 -0.37
C ALA A 93 3.89 17.91 0.62
N GLU A 94 4.46 18.09 1.82
CA GLU A 94 3.90 18.98 2.84
C GLU A 94 3.91 20.44 2.37
N ALA A 95 4.99 20.89 1.71
CA ALA A 95 5.07 22.23 1.15
C ALA A 95 3.97 22.48 0.11
N GLU A 96 3.80 21.57 -0.86
CA GLU A 96 2.74 21.68 -1.88
C GLU A 96 1.34 21.66 -1.26
N LEU A 97 1.09 20.80 -0.26
CA LEU A 97 -0.23 20.78 0.41
C LEU A 97 -0.50 22.06 1.20
N LYS A 98 0.53 22.69 1.79
CA LYS A 98 0.40 24.00 2.43
C LYS A 98 0.15 25.11 1.42
N GLU A 99 0.78 25.08 0.25
CA GLU A 99 0.48 26.03 -0.83
C GLU A 99 -0.97 25.89 -1.33
N ALA A 100 -1.47 24.65 -1.48
CA ALA A 100 -2.87 24.42 -1.82
C ALA A 100 -3.83 25.05 -0.79
N ILE A 101 -3.53 24.90 0.50
CA ILE A 101 -4.29 25.51 1.60
C ILE A 101 -4.14 27.04 1.61
N ALA A 102 -2.97 27.58 1.28
CA ALA A 102 -2.75 29.03 1.20
C ALA A 102 -3.58 29.67 0.08
N HIS A 103 -3.68 29.00 -1.08
CA HIS A 103 -4.52 29.43 -2.19
C HIS A 103 -6.01 29.32 -1.88
N ASN A 104 -6.43 28.25 -1.21
CA ASN A 104 -7.82 28.05 -0.80
C ASN A 104 -7.90 27.41 0.60
N PRO A 105 -8.06 28.21 1.67
CA PRO A 105 -8.09 27.71 3.04
C PRO A 105 -9.25 26.77 3.36
N ASP A 106 -10.32 26.78 2.55
CA ASP A 106 -11.50 25.93 2.72
C ASP A 106 -11.46 24.67 1.83
N TYR A 107 -10.37 24.46 1.08
CA TYR A 107 -10.20 23.30 0.20
C TYR A 107 -9.94 22.02 1.00
N ALA A 108 -11.03 21.34 1.38
CA ALA A 108 -10.98 20.16 2.22
C ALA A 108 -10.08 19.01 1.70
N PRO A 109 -9.96 18.76 0.38
CA PRO A 109 -9.03 17.76 -0.14
C PRO A 109 -7.57 18.00 0.28
N ALA A 110 -7.10 19.25 0.33
CA ALA A 110 -5.72 19.55 0.73
C ALA A 110 -5.48 19.28 2.23
N TRP A 111 -6.42 19.69 3.09
CA TRP A 111 -6.38 19.38 4.52
C TRP A 111 -6.43 17.88 4.80
N LEU A 112 -7.28 17.13 4.09
CA LEU A 112 -7.36 15.67 4.23
C LEU A 112 -6.02 15.01 3.87
N ASN A 113 -5.42 15.40 2.73
CA ASN A 113 -4.15 14.84 2.29
C ASN A 113 -2.98 15.24 3.20
N LEU A 114 -2.99 16.46 3.75
CA LEU A 114 -2.00 16.88 4.75
C LEU A 114 -2.14 16.07 6.04
N GLY A 115 -3.38 15.82 6.50
CA GLY A 115 -3.63 14.94 7.64
C GLY A 115 -3.10 13.53 7.40
N ASN A 116 -3.36 12.95 6.23
CA ASN A 116 -2.88 11.62 5.86
C ASN A 116 -1.33 11.57 5.81
N LEU A 117 -0.70 12.58 5.21
CA LEU A 117 0.77 12.69 5.18
C LEU A 117 1.35 12.78 6.61
N ARG A 118 0.72 13.57 7.49
CA ARG A 118 1.09 13.69 8.90
C ARG A 118 0.95 12.36 9.64
N GLU A 119 -0.10 11.58 9.37
CA GLU A 119 -0.24 10.22 9.88
C GLU A 119 0.94 9.32 9.44
N GLU A 120 1.32 9.36 8.16
CA GLU A 120 2.41 8.54 7.61
C GLU A 120 3.78 8.86 8.20
N VAL A 121 4.07 10.14 8.47
CA VAL A 121 5.32 10.56 9.13
C VAL A 121 5.25 10.45 10.67
N GLY A 122 4.10 10.08 11.22
CA GLY A 122 3.90 9.88 12.66
C GLY A 122 3.56 11.13 13.48
N ASP A 123 3.24 12.26 12.84
CA ASP A 123 2.72 13.45 13.50
C ASP A 123 1.22 13.32 13.79
N LYS A 124 0.92 12.60 14.88
CA LYS A 124 -0.47 12.37 15.32
C LYS A 124 -1.20 13.67 15.63
N SER A 125 -0.54 14.61 16.31
CA SER A 125 -1.11 15.89 16.71
C SER A 125 -1.51 16.73 15.51
N GLY A 126 -0.62 16.87 14.54
CA GLY A 126 -0.90 17.64 13.35
C GLY A 126 -1.94 16.97 12.45
N ALA A 127 -2.00 15.63 12.40
CA ALA A 127 -3.08 14.94 11.68
C ALA A 127 -4.46 15.25 12.28
N ILE A 128 -4.57 15.21 13.62
CA ILE A 128 -5.80 15.60 14.35
C ILE A 128 -6.19 17.05 14.04
N GLU A 129 -5.23 17.97 14.04
CA GLU A 129 -5.47 19.37 13.68
C GLU A 129 -6.06 19.51 12.27
N CYS A 130 -5.45 18.86 11.28
CA CYS A 130 -5.91 18.88 9.89
C CYS A 130 -7.35 18.35 9.74
N TYR A 131 -7.66 17.21 10.37
CA TYR A 131 -9.00 16.64 10.29
C TYR A 131 -10.03 17.50 11.01
N ASN A 132 -9.71 18.04 12.19
CA ASN A 132 -10.58 18.97 12.91
C ASN A 132 -10.93 20.21 12.09
N ARG A 133 -10.00 20.70 11.26
CA ARG A 133 -10.22 21.87 10.40
C ARG A 133 -11.33 21.66 9.37
N ILE A 134 -11.53 20.41 8.94
CA ILE A 134 -12.49 20.07 7.88
C ILE A 134 -13.59 19.14 8.33
N LEU A 135 -13.69 18.86 9.64
CA LEU A 135 -14.77 18.08 10.21
C LEU A 135 -16.12 18.57 9.67
N PRO A 136 -17.04 17.66 9.34
CA PRO A 136 -18.32 18.08 8.82
C PRO A 136 -19.07 18.90 9.90
N PRO A 137 -19.68 20.04 9.52
CA PRO A 137 -20.52 20.82 10.43
C PRO A 137 -21.74 20.00 10.84
N THR A 138 -22.37 20.32 11.98
CA THR A 138 -23.49 19.53 12.53
C THR A 138 -24.77 19.57 11.68
N ASP A 139 -24.98 20.63 10.89
CA ASP A 139 -26.11 20.77 9.97
C ASP A 139 -25.62 20.65 8.52
N GLU A 140 -25.86 19.51 7.90
CA GLU A 140 -25.23 19.06 6.65
C GLU A 140 -26.20 18.96 5.46
N THR A 141 -26.53 20.07 4.79
CA THR A 141 -27.21 19.96 3.48
C THR A 141 -26.24 20.10 2.31
N GLU A 142 -25.30 21.06 2.29
CA GLU A 142 -24.58 21.42 1.05
C GLU A 142 -23.07 21.74 1.19
N ALA A 143 -22.39 21.26 2.24
CA ALA A 143 -20.96 21.55 2.39
C ALA A 143 -20.11 20.99 1.22
N PRO A 144 -19.25 21.80 0.57
CA PRO A 144 -18.33 21.32 -0.46
C PRO A 144 -17.41 20.20 0.07
N HIS A 145 -17.08 19.26 -0.82
CA HIS A 145 -16.20 18.12 -0.53
C HIS A 145 -16.66 17.28 0.67
N ILE A 146 -17.97 17.09 0.82
CA ILE A 146 -18.57 16.34 1.94
C ILE A 146 -17.96 14.94 2.13
N ASP A 147 -17.51 14.30 1.04
CA ASP A 147 -16.86 13.00 1.09
C ASP A 147 -15.49 13.06 1.81
N CYS A 148 -14.69 14.10 1.53
CA CYS A 148 -13.42 14.33 2.22
C CYS A 148 -13.64 14.65 3.71
N ARG A 149 -14.72 15.35 4.04
CA ARG A 149 -15.07 15.70 5.43
C ARG A 149 -15.48 14.46 6.22
N HIS A 150 -16.28 13.58 5.62
CA HIS A 150 -16.61 12.28 6.21
C HIS A 150 -15.40 11.36 6.32
N GLU A 151 -14.49 11.38 5.34
CA GLU A 151 -13.21 10.67 5.46
C GLU A 151 -12.40 11.21 6.64
N ALA A 152 -12.29 12.53 6.79
CA ALA A 152 -11.62 13.14 7.94
C ALA A 152 -12.26 12.74 9.27
N LEU A 153 -13.59 12.65 9.35
CA LEU A 153 -14.30 12.14 10.53
C LEU A 153 -13.90 10.67 10.82
N ALA A 154 -13.87 9.81 9.81
CA ALA A 154 -13.46 8.41 9.94
C ALA A 154 -11.98 8.26 10.33
N ARG A 155 -11.10 9.17 9.89
CA ARG A 155 -9.66 9.20 10.20
C ARG A 155 -9.38 9.71 11.60
N LEU A 156 -9.95 10.86 11.97
CA LEU A 156 -9.81 11.46 13.31
C LEU A 156 -10.11 10.46 14.41
N TRP A 157 -11.12 9.63 14.20
CA TRP A 157 -11.55 8.66 15.19
C TRP A 157 -10.61 7.46 15.36
N GLN A 158 -9.84 7.12 14.33
CA GLN A 158 -8.75 6.16 14.47
C GLN A 158 -7.65 6.72 15.40
N LEU A 159 -7.49 8.04 15.43
CA LEU A 159 -6.51 8.73 16.26
C LEU A 159 -6.99 8.91 17.70
N VAL A 160 -8.29 9.17 17.88
CA VAL A 160 -8.90 9.48 19.17
C VAL A 160 -10.08 8.52 19.40
N PRO A 161 -9.83 7.26 19.81
CA PRO A 161 -10.90 6.31 20.06
C PRO A 161 -11.75 6.74 21.28
N PRO A 162 -13.03 6.32 21.34
CA PRO A 162 -13.92 6.67 22.45
C PRO A 162 -13.51 5.93 23.71
N ASN A 163 -13.90 6.49 24.85
CA ASN A 163 -13.80 5.82 26.15
C ASN A 163 -15.15 5.30 26.69
N SER A 164 -16.26 5.60 26.01
CA SER A 164 -17.61 5.22 26.45
C SER A 164 -18.56 5.04 25.26
N LEU A 165 -19.54 4.14 25.42
CA LEU A 165 -20.64 3.98 24.45
C LEU A 165 -21.60 5.18 24.43
N ALA A 166 -21.56 6.03 25.46
CA ALA A 166 -22.36 7.25 25.54
C ALA A 166 -21.65 8.48 24.92
N ASP A 167 -20.47 8.29 24.32
CA ASP A 167 -19.73 9.37 23.69
C ASP A 167 -20.57 10.00 22.54
N PRO A 168 -20.87 11.31 22.60
CA PRO A 168 -21.62 11.99 21.54
C PRO A 168 -20.99 11.85 20.15
N PHE A 169 -19.66 11.71 20.08
CA PHE A 169 -18.94 11.50 18.82
C PHE A 169 -19.21 10.12 18.21
N LEU A 170 -19.37 9.07 19.02
CA LEU A 170 -19.80 7.76 18.54
C LEU A 170 -21.20 7.85 17.92
N GLY A 171 -22.10 8.61 18.55
CA GLY A 171 -23.44 8.90 18.03
C GLY A 171 -23.40 9.66 16.69
N ARG A 172 -22.51 10.65 16.54
CA ARG A 172 -22.30 11.37 15.27
C ARG A 172 -21.80 10.44 14.17
N LEU A 173 -20.82 9.59 14.47
CA LEU A 173 -20.27 8.63 13.50
C LEU A 173 -21.34 7.62 13.05
N GLU A 174 -22.11 7.08 14.00
CA GLU A 174 -23.22 6.16 13.72
C GLU A 174 -24.33 6.83 12.88
N ALA A 175 -24.66 8.08 13.18
CA ALA A 175 -25.62 8.87 12.41
C ALA A 175 -25.13 9.15 10.98
N ALA A 176 -23.87 9.55 10.81
CA ALA A 176 -23.27 9.80 9.50
C ALA A 176 -23.23 8.51 8.65
N ALA A 177 -22.77 7.40 9.23
CA ALA A 177 -22.69 6.10 8.55
C ALA A 177 -24.07 5.59 8.08
N ARG A 178 -25.13 5.85 8.88
CA ARG A 178 -26.51 5.43 8.60
C ARG A 178 -27.37 6.49 7.92
N SER A 179 -26.80 7.64 7.57
CA SER A 179 -27.55 8.72 6.93
C SER A 179 -28.18 8.25 5.62
N LYS A 180 -29.38 8.75 5.28
CA LYS A 180 -30.05 8.45 4.00
C LYS A 180 -29.46 9.22 2.81
N ARG A 181 -28.51 10.12 3.06
CA ARG A 181 -27.83 10.93 2.03
C ARG A 181 -27.12 10.01 1.04
N LEU A 182 -27.10 10.37 -0.24
CA LEU A 182 -26.25 9.64 -1.19
C LEU A 182 -24.79 10.01 -0.90
N LEU A 183 -24.00 9.02 -0.48
CA LEU A 183 -22.55 9.11 -0.30
C LEU A 183 -21.92 8.09 -1.25
N PRO A 184 -20.69 8.34 -1.73
CA PRO A 184 -19.91 7.31 -2.39
C PRO A 184 -19.86 6.04 -1.50
N PRO A 185 -20.00 4.83 -2.08
CA PRO A 185 -19.95 3.59 -1.32
C PRO A 185 -18.70 3.47 -0.45
N GLU A 186 -17.56 3.94 -0.97
CA GLU A 186 -16.27 3.94 -0.28
C GLU A 186 -16.28 4.82 0.99
N THR A 187 -16.73 6.07 0.88
CA THR A 187 -16.88 6.98 2.02
C THR A 187 -17.77 6.39 3.10
N ARG A 188 -18.89 5.77 2.70
CA ARG A 188 -19.81 5.12 3.64
C ARG A 188 -19.18 3.90 4.30
N ALA A 189 -18.44 3.09 3.55
CA ALA A 189 -17.66 1.99 4.11
C ALA A 189 -16.65 2.49 5.16
N ASN A 190 -15.93 3.57 4.89
CA ASN A 190 -14.97 4.16 5.84
C ASN A 190 -15.62 4.59 7.17
N LEU A 191 -16.80 5.19 7.12
CA LEU A 191 -17.56 5.53 8.33
C LEU A 191 -17.94 4.27 9.13
N PHE A 192 -18.42 3.21 8.47
CA PHE A 192 -18.74 1.95 9.14
C PHE A 192 -17.49 1.21 9.68
N TYR A 193 -16.36 1.25 8.98
CA TYR A 193 -15.09 0.71 9.48
C TYR A 193 -14.58 1.48 10.71
N ALA A 194 -14.70 2.82 10.70
CA ALA A 194 -14.42 3.62 11.89
C ALA A 194 -15.36 3.23 13.04
N LEU A 195 -16.67 3.09 12.77
CA LEU A 195 -17.66 2.67 13.77
C LEU A 195 -17.35 1.29 14.37
N GLY A 196 -17.03 0.31 13.52
CA GLY A 196 -16.61 -1.04 13.94
C GLY A 196 -15.40 -0.99 14.85
N ARG A 197 -14.35 -0.24 14.50
CA ARG A 197 -13.16 -0.05 15.35
C ARG A 197 -13.46 0.62 16.68
N SER A 198 -14.38 1.58 16.67
CA SER A 198 -14.86 2.26 17.89
C SER A 198 -15.46 1.25 18.88
N LEU A 199 -16.36 0.43 18.36
CA LEU A 199 -17.13 -0.52 19.15
C LEU A 199 -16.23 -1.68 19.61
N ASP A 200 -15.27 -2.09 18.78
CA ASP A 200 -14.23 -3.07 19.14
C ASP A 200 -13.36 -2.56 20.30
N ALA A 201 -12.91 -1.29 20.26
CA ALA A 201 -12.15 -0.67 21.34
C ALA A 201 -12.95 -0.59 22.65
N LEU A 202 -14.28 -0.43 22.55
CA LEU A 202 -15.22 -0.44 23.68
C LEU A 202 -15.69 -1.86 24.06
N ARG A 203 -15.13 -2.91 23.44
CA ARG A 203 -15.47 -4.32 23.65
C ARG A 203 -16.95 -4.67 23.38
N ALA A 204 -17.63 -3.86 22.59
CA ALA A 204 -18.98 -4.11 22.11
C ALA A 204 -18.95 -5.00 20.86
N TYR A 205 -18.40 -6.21 20.99
CA TYR A 205 -17.96 -7.04 19.87
C TYR A 205 -19.07 -7.37 18.85
N ASP A 206 -20.28 -7.70 19.29
CA ASP A 206 -21.39 -7.98 18.36
C ASP A 206 -21.79 -6.74 17.54
N ARG A 207 -21.84 -5.56 18.19
CA ARG A 207 -22.12 -4.30 17.49
C ARG A 207 -20.96 -3.92 16.57
N ALA A 208 -19.73 -4.18 16.98
CA ALA A 208 -18.53 -3.96 16.17
C ALA A 208 -18.58 -4.82 14.91
N PHE A 209 -18.86 -6.12 15.05
CA PHE A 209 -18.98 -7.04 13.93
C PHE A 209 -20.09 -6.61 12.96
N ALA A 210 -21.26 -6.23 13.47
CA ALA A 210 -22.34 -5.71 12.63
C ALA A 210 -21.94 -4.47 11.84
N ALA A 211 -21.19 -3.54 12.45
CA ALA A 211 -20.66 -2.37 11.76
C ALA A 211 -19.63 -2.76 10.68
N TYR A 212 -18.71 -3.68 10.96
CA TYR A 212 -17.77 -4.19 9.96
C TYR A 212 -18.47 -4.91 8.81
N ALA A 213 -19.53 -5.68 9.08
CA ALA A 213 -20.32 -6.35 8.05
C ALA A 213 -21.02 -5.34 7.11
N GLU A 214 -21.59 -4.25 7.67
CA GLU A 214 -22.10 -3.14 6.85
C GLU A 214 -20.99 -2.46 6.06
N ALA A 215 -19.83 -2.21 6.67
CA ALA A 215 -18.67 -1.62 5.99
C ALA A 215 -18.29 -2.43 4.75
N ASN A 216 -18.14 -3.75 4.92
CA ASN A 216 -17.79 -4.67 3.86
C ASN A 216 -18.84 -4.77 2.76
N ARG A 217 -20.14 -4.70 3.13
CA ARG A 217 -21.22 -4.62 2.13
C ARG A 217 -21.13 -3.38 1.24
N PHE A 218 -20.71 -2.24 1.78
CA PHE A 218 -20.51 -1.03 0.98
C PHE A 218 -19.19 -1.07 0.21
N ALA A 219 -18.11 -1.56 0.82
CA ALA A 219 -16.82 -1.74 0.16
C ALA A 219 -16.95 -2.63 -1.09
N ARG A 220 -17.69 -3.74 -0.99
CA ARG A 220 -17.94 -4.65 -2.13
C ARG A 220 -18.60 -3.95 -3.32
N LYS A 221 -19.38 -2.88 -3.11
CA LYS A 221 -20.00 -2.11 -4.20
C LYS A 221 -19.03 -1.15 -4.88
N ALA A 222 -17.90 -0.85 -4.25
CA ALA A 222 -16.87 0.05 -4.78
C ALA A 222 -15.84 -0.67 -5.67
N GLY A 223 -15.85 -2.01 -5.71
CA GLY A 223 -14.91 -2.82 -6.50
C GLY A 223 -15.61 -3.79 -7.47
N PRO A 224 -14.84 -4.43 -8.35
CA PRO A 224 -15.37 -5.50 -9.19
C PRO A 224 -15.82 -6.70 -8.33
N PRO A 225 -16.77 -7.53 -8.80
CA PRO A 225 -17.13 -8.77 -8.14
C PRO A 225 -15.91 -9.69 -7.97
N TYR A 226 -15.76 -10.28 -6.78
CA TYR A 226 -14.69 -11.25 -6.51
C TYR A 226 -15.00 -12.59 -7.20
N ASP A 227 -14.08 -13.06 -8.04
CA ASP A 227 -14.18 -14.34 -8.72
C ASP A 227 -13.36 -15.42 -8.01
N ARG A 228 -14.08 -16.34 -7.34
CA ARG A 228 -13.51 -17.49 -6.62
C ARG A 228 -12.78 -18.47 -7.53
N ALA A 229 -13.23 -18.64 -8.77
CA ALA A 229 -12.59 -19.55 -9.72
C ALA A 229 -11.32 -18.93 -10.30
N ALA A 230 -11.31 -17.61 -10.52
CA ALA A 230 -10.15 -16.89 -11.03
C ALA A 230 -8.92 -17.04 -10.13
N ILE A 231 -9.06 -16.97 -8.80
CA ILE A 231 -7.90 -17.14 -7.91
C ILE A 231 -7.32 -18.57 -7.96
N VAL A 232 -8.16 -19.59 -8.08
CA VAL A 232 -7.70 -20.98 -8.20
C VAL A 232 -6.92 -21.14 -9.50
N ALA A 233 -7.49 -20.67 -10.61
CA ALA A 233 -6.84 -20.70 -11.92
C ALA A 233 -5.54 -19.88 -11.97
N GLU A 234 -5.47 -18.75 -11.26
CA GLU A 234 -4.24 -17.95 -11.13
C GLU A 234 -3.14 -18.72 -10.39
N VAL A 235 -3.47 -19.33 -9.25
CA VAL A 235 -2.53 -20.16 -8.49
C VAL A 235 -2.05 -21.36 -9.31
N ASP A 236 -2.96 -22.04 -10.03
CA ASP A 236 -2.61 -23.13 -10.94
C ASP A 236 -1.61 -22.68 -12.00
N ARG A 237 -1.88 -21.55 -12.66
CA ARG A 237 -0.99 -20.98 -13.69
C ARG A 237 0.37 -20.59 -13.13
N LEU A 238 0.43 -20.04 -11.92
CA LEU A 238 1.70 -19.69 -11.26
C LEU A 238 2.52 -20.94 -10.93
N ILE A 239 1.90 -21.98 -10.40
CA ILE A 239 2.58 -23.26 -10.12
C ILE A 239 3.10 -23.89 -11.42
N GLU A 240 2.28 -23.94 -12.47
CA GLU A 240 2.63 -24.51 -13.77
C GLU A 240 3.72 -23.72 -14.52
N ALA A 241 3.76 -22.39 -14.32
CA ALA A 241 4.77 -21.53 -14.92
C ALA A 241 6.14 -21.68 -14.25
N PHE A 242 6.18 -22.10 -13.00
CA PHE A 242 7.40 -22.21 -12.19
C PHE A 242 7.50 -23.57 -11.45
N PRO A 243 7.54 -24.71 -12.17
CA PRO A 243 7.45 -26.04 -11.55
C PRO A 243 8.71 -26.41 -10.74
N THR A 244 9.85 -25.78 -11.03
CA THR A 244 11.14 -26.05 -10.39
C THR A 244 11.88 -24.74 -10.12
N ALA A 245 12.87 -24.79 -9.24
CA ALA A 245 13.76 -23.66 -9.00
C ALA A 245 14.41 -23.18 -10.32
N ALA A 246 14.52 -21.86 -10.48
CA ALA A 246 15.30 -21.29 -11.57
C ALA A 246 16.77 -21.71 -11.39
N ARG A 247 17.45 -22.04 -12.51
CA ARG A 247 18.90 -22.29 -12.48
C ARG A 247 19.59 -21.05 -11.93
N ARG A 248 20.41 -21.20 -10.89
CA ARG A 248 21.33 -20.14 -10.47
C ARG A 248 22.29 -19.89 -11.64
N GLY A 249 22.11 -18.77 -12.35
CA GLY A 249 23.12 -18.26 -13.25
C GLY A 249 24.40 -17.93 -12.47
N ALA A 250 25.50 -17.65 -13.17
CA ALA A 250 26.63 -16.98 -12.55
C ALA A 250 26.10 -15.70 -11.90
N GLY A 251 26.14 -15.62 -10.57
CA GLY A 251 25.54 -14.51 -9.82
C GLY A 251 26.05 -13.18 -10.36
N SER A 252 25.22 -12.13 -10.32
CA SER A 252 25.70 -10.80 -10.67
C SER A 252 26.89 -10.45 -9.76
N ASP A 253 28.06 -10.20 -10.34
CA ASP A 253 29.33 -9.87 -9.70
C ASP A 253 29.17 -8.88 -8.52
N GLY A 254 28.89 -9.40 -7.31
CA GLY A 254 28.83 -8.63 -6.07
C GLY A 254 27.74 -7.54 -5.95
N ALA A 255 26.78 -7.44 -6.87
CA ALA A 255 25.71 -6.44 -6.77
C ALA A 255 24.73 -6.84 -5.65
N PRO A 256 24.40 -5.94 -4.69
CA PRO A 256 23.49 -6.27 -3.60
C PRO A 256 22.10 -6.60 -4.15
N GLU A 257 21.55 -7.73 -3.69
CA GLU A 257 20.19 -8.14 -4.03
C GLU A 257 19.19 -7.57 -3.03
N PRO A 258 18.01 -7.12 -3.50
CA PRO A 258 16.94 -6.69 -2.60
C PRO A 258 16.44 -7.86 -1.76
N VAL A 259 15.99 -7.56 -0.54
CA VAL A 259 15.27 -8.51 0.32
C VAL A 259 13.78 -8.30 0.11
N PHE A 260 13.04 -9.36 -0.16
CA PHE A 260 11.59 -9.27 -0.38
C PHE A 260 10.85 -9.71 0.87
N ILE A 261 9.81 -8.97 1.25
CA ILE A 261 8.95 -9.32 2.39
C ILE A 261 7.52 -9.50 1.87
N CYS A 262 6.90 -10.63 2.19
CA CYS A 262 5.55 -10.97 1.73
C CYS A 262 4.76 -11.77 2.78
N GLY A 263 3.52 -12.11 2.43
CA GLY A 263 2.61 -12.89 3.26
C GLY A 263 1.17 -12.51 2.98
N MET A 264 0.24 -13.13 3.68
CA MET A 264 -1.15 -12.71 3.62
C MET A 264 -1.28 -11.24 4.05
N PHE A 265 -2.23 -10.49 3.49
CA PHE A 265 -2.52 -9.16 4.03
C PHE A 265 -2.84 -9.29 5.53
N ARG A 266 -2.29 -8.36 6.33
CA ARG A 266 -2.47 -8.32 7.80
C ARG A 266 -1.78 -9.46 8.59
N SER A 267 -0.79 -10.14 8.03
CA SER A 267 0.05 -11.14 8.71
C SER A 267 1.31 -10.58 9.40
N GLY A 268 1.51 -9.25 9.41
CA GLY A 268 2.64 -8.63 10.13
C GLY A 268 3.83 -8.19 9.26
N SER A 269 3.73 -8.23 7.94
CA SER A 269 4.81 -7.81 7.01
C SER A 269 5.37 -6.40 7.27
N THR A 270 4.52 -5.40 7.54
CA THR A 270 5.00 -4.05 7.90
C THR A 270 5.75 -4.03 9.23
N LEU A 271 5.35 -4.83 10.21
CA LEU A 271 6.03 -4.90 11.51
C LEU A 271 7.45 -5.46 11.36
N VAL A 272 7.58 -6.55 10.61
CA VAL A 272 8.89 -7.16 10.29
C VAL A 272 9.78 -6.20 9.53
N GLU A 273 9.22 -5.47 8.57
CA GLU A 273 9.98 -4.43 7.87
C GLU A 273 10.46 -3.32 8.81
N GLN A 274 9.66 -2.89 9.80
CA GLN A 274 10.11 -1.89 10.78
C GLN A 274 11.21 -2.42 11.71
N VAL A 275 11.11 -3.68 12.14
CA VAL A 275 12.19 -4.37 12.87
C VAL A 275 13.48 -4.33 12.07
N LEU A 276 13.41 -4.62 10.76
CA LEU A 276 14.58 -4.55 9.89
C LEU A 276 15.04 -3.12 9.61
N ALA A 277 14.12 -2.17 9.44
CA ALA A 277 14.42 -0.75 9.23
C ALA A 277 15.23 -0.16 10.37
N ALA A 278 15.10 -0.74 11.57
CA ALA A 278 15.93 -0.35 12.69
C ALA A 278 17.38 -0.76 12.50
N HIS A 279 17.74 -1.78 11.70
CA HIS A 279 19.13 -2.23 11.47
C HIS A 279 19.95 -1.25 10.59
N PRO A 280 21.25 -0.99 10.85
CA PRO A 280 22.00 0.08 10.15
C PRO A 280 22.27 -0.19 8.69
N ALA A 281 22.33 -1.46 8.32
CA ALA A 281 22.51 -1.87 6.94
C ALA A 281 21.22 -1.92 6.13
N VAL A 282 20.03 -1.69 6.73
CA VAL A 282 18.76 -1.90 6.04
C VAL A 282 18.02 -0.60 5.81
N THR A 283 17.63 -0.36 4.56
CA THR A 283 16.70 0.69 4.17
C THR A 283 15.33 0.07 3.89
N ALA A 284 14.29 0.54 4.59
CA ALA A 284 12.93 0.09 4.35
C ALA A 284 12.37 0.68 3.05
N GLY A 285 12.19 -0.15 2.02
CA GLY A 285 11.62 0.29 0.75
C GLY A 285 10.10 0.35 0.74
N GLY A 286 9.39 -0.32 1.65
CA GLY A 286 7.93 -0.30 1.72
C GLY A 286 7.27 -0.99 0.53
N GLU A 287 6.03 -0.61 0.24
CA GLU A 287 5.22 -1.22 -0.83
C GLU A 287 5.56 -0.63 -2.21
N LEU A 288 6.52 -1.23 -2.89
CA LEU A 288 7.01 -0.74 -4.19
C LEU A 288 6.23 -1.32 -5.37
N ASN A 289 5.83 -0.49 -6.34
CA ASN A 289 5.10 -0.96 -7.52
C ASN A 289 6.02 -1.51 -8.65
N LEU A 290 7.30 -1.76 -8.35
CA LEU A 290 8.31 -2.09 -9.36
C LEU A 290 8.05 -3.44 -10.04
N LEU A 291 7.75 -4.49 -9.27
CA LEU A 291 7.45 -5.82 -9.82
C LEU A 291 6.15 -5.84 -10.62
N ASN A 292 5.12 -5.11 -10.18
CA ASN A 292 3.85 -5.02 -10.90
C ASN A 292 4.03 -4.39 -12.28
N ARG A 293 4.80 -3.30 -12.36
CA ARG A 293 5.14 -2.66 -13.64
C ARG A 293 5.86 -3.64 -14.58
N ILE A 294 6.78 -4.46 -14.06
CA ILE A 294 7.45 -5.49 -14.88
C ILE A 294 6.43 -6.53 -15.37
N THR A 295 5.53 -7.00 -14.51
CA THR A 295 4.52 -8.00 -14.92
C THR A 295 3.54 -7.45 -15.96
N GLU A 296 3.15 -6.18 -15.84
CA GLU A 296 2.15 -5.53 -16.69
C GLU A 296 2.72 -5.00 -18.01
N ALA A 297 3.88 -4.33 -17.96
CA ALA A 297 4.45 -3.66 -19.14
C ALA A 297 5.38 -4.57 -19.94
N ASP A 298 6.15 -5.44 -19.27
CA ASP A 298 7.20 -6.22 -19.93
C ASP A 298 6.83 -7.70 -20.11
N LEU A 299 5.92 -8.23 -19.30
CA LEU A 299 5.60 -9.66 -19.22
C LEU A 299 4.10 -9.96 -19.36
N ALA A 300 3.25 -9.02 -19.78
CA ALA A 300 1.85 -9.34 -20.05
C ALA A 300 1.71 -10.24 -21.31
N PRO A 301 0.88 -11.31 -21.29
CA PRO A 301 0.16 -11.85 -20.12
C PRO A 301 1.10 -12.63 -19.19
N PHE A 302 1.07 -12.29 -17.90
CA PHE A 302 1.79 -12.96 -16.83
C PHE A 302 0.83 -13.92 -16.10
N PRO A 303 1.27 -15.12 -15.64
CA PRO A 303 2.64 -15.67 -15.69
C PRO A 303 3.02 -16.40 -16.98
N GLN A 304 2.12 -16.57 -17.95
CA GLN A 304 2.33 -17.44 -19.12
C GLN A 304 3.55 -17.04 -19.96
N SER A 305 3.81 -15.74 -20.10
CA SER A 305 4.94 -15.22 -20.86
C SER A 305 6.31 -15.57 -20.27
N ILE A 306 6.38 -16.05 -19.01
CA ILE A 306 7.67 -16.32 -18.35
C ILE A 306 8.50 -17.37 -19.09
N ARG A 307 7.84 -18.33 -19.76
CA ARG A 307 8.51 -19.37 -20.57
C ARG A 307 9.31 -18.79 -21.74
N LEU A 308 8.98 -17.57 -22.16
CA LEU A 308 9.64 -16.83 -23.24
C LEU A 308 10.67 -15.81 -22.72
N LEU A 309 10.83 -15.67 -21.40
CA LEU A 309 11.76 -14.72 -20.81
C LEU A 309 13.21 -15.23 -20.95
N SER A 310 13.95 -14.63 -21.88
CA SER A 310 15.39 -14.88 -22.05
C SER A 310 16.22 -14.33 -20.88
N ASP A 311 17.41 -14.92 -20.66
CA ASP A 311 18.34 -14.47 -19.62
C ASP A 311 18.74 -13.00 -19.80
N ALA A 312 19.07 -12.58 -21.01
CA ALA A 312 19.42 -11.19 -21.31
C ALA A 312 18.29 -10.20 -21.00
N LYS A 313 17.01 -10.58 -21.22
CA LYS A 313 15.87 -9.73 -20.85
C LYS A 313 15.68 -9.72 -19.34
N ALA A 314 15.81 -10.86 -18.66
CA ALA A 314 15.74 -10.94 -17.20
C ALA A 314 16.82 -10.08 -16.52
N GLU A 315 18.07 -10.16 -16.98
CA GLU A 315 19.19 -9.34 -16.50
C GLU A 315 18.93 -7.84 -16.68
N ARG A 316 18.40 -7.44 -17.84
CA ARG A 316 18.03 -6.04 -18.10
C ARG A 316 16.93 -5.55 -17.16
N LEU A 317 15.90 -6.36 -16.93
CA LEU A 317 14.81 -6.03 -16.00
C LEU A 317 15.35 -5.91 -14.55
N ALA A 318 16.22 -6.84 -14.14
CA ALA A 318 16.87 -6.79 -12.83
C ALA A 318 17.77 -5.54 -12.66
N ALA A 319 18.51 -5.16 -13.70
CA ALA A 319 19.32 -3.94 -13.69
C ALA A 319 18.47 -2.66 -13.62
N ASN A 320 17.36 -2.60 -14.38
CA ASN A 320 16.40 -1.49 -14.30
C ASN A 320 15.79 -1.38 -12.90
N TYR A 321 15.39 -2.50 -12.31
CA TYR A 321 14.86 -2.56 -10.96
C TYR A 321 15.86 -2.03 -9.91
N ARG A 322 17.13 -2.47 -9.96
CA ARG A 322 18.19 -1.95 -9.07
C ARG A 322 18.43 -0.46 -9.25
N ARG A 323 18.41 0.05 -10.49
CA ARG A 323 18.54 1.49 -10.76
C ARG A 323 17.38 2.27 -10.14
N ASP A 324 16.15 1.77 -10.28
CA ASP A 324 14.97 2.41 -9.68
C ASP A 324 15.04 2.40 -8.15
N LEU A 325 15.53 1.32 -7.54
CA LEU A 325 15.80 1.27 -6.10
C LEU A 325 16.83 2.32 -5.67
N VAL A 326 17.97 2.42 -6.34
CA VAL A 326 19.00 3.43 -6.00
C VAL A 326 18.47 4.86 -6.18
N ARG A 327 17.62 5.10 -7.18
CA ARG A 327 16.98 6.41 -7.37
C ARG A 327 16.05 6.76 -6.21
N LEU A 328 15.23 5.80 -5.76
CA LEU A 328 14.29 5.99 -4.65
C LEU A 328 15.00 6.01 -3.28
N PHE A 329 16.09 5.25 -3.16
CA PHE A 329 16.85 5.02 -1.95
C PHE A 329 18.35 5.19 -2.21
N PRO A 330 18.87 6.42 -2.36
CA PRO A 330 20.28 6.62 -2.66
C PRO A 330 21.24 5.98 -1.65
N ALA A 331 20.82 5.87 -0.38
CA ALA A 331 21.55 5.18 0.67
C ALA A 331 21.77 3.69 0.40
N SER A 332 20.91 3.04 -0.40
CA SER A 332 21.05 1.62 -0.74
C SER A 332 22.18 1.34 -1.74
N ALA A 333 22.84 2.37 -2.28
CA ALA A 333 24.00 2.21 -3.15
C ALA A 333 25.30 1.89 -2.37
N ALA A 334 25.32 2.11 -1.05
CA ALA A 334 26.51 1.86 -0.25
C ALA A 334 26.79 0.34 -0.11
N PRO A 335 28.06 -0.11 -0.20
CA PRO A 335 28.41 -1.52 -0.05
C PRO A 335 27.89 -2.13 1.26
N GLY A 336 27.34 -3.34 1.18
CA GLY A 336 26.75 -4.03 2.33
C GLY A 336 25.37 -3.53 2.77
N SER A 337 24.79 -2.56 2.06
CA SER A 337 23.42 -2.10 2.31
C SER A 337 22.39 -3.03 1.68
N ILE A 338 21.28 -3.21 2.37
CA ILE A 338 20.10 -3.96 1.95
C ILE A 338 18.95 -2.98 1.81
N VAL A 339 18.16 -3.15 0.76
CA VAL A 339 16.85 -2.49 0.65
C VAL A 339 15.76 -3.55 0.63
N THR A 340 14.71 -3.32 1.41
CA THR A 340 13.53 -4.20 1.42
C THR A 340 12.53 -3.79 0.35
N ASP A 341 11.96 -4.73 -0.38
CA ASP A 341 10.68 -4.54 -1.08
C ASP A 341 9.63 -5.36 -0.33
N LYS A 342 8.76 -4.66 0.41
CA LYS A 342 7.72 -5.28 1.22
C LYS A 342 6.38 -5.01 0.58
N ARG A 343 5.77 -6.05 0.02
CA ARG A 343 4.33 -6.06 -0.27
C ARG A 343 3.74 -7.39 0.14
N PRO A 344 2.56 -7.42 0.81
CA PRO A 344 1.91 -8.68 1.13
C PRO A 344 1.82 -9.59 -0.10
N ASP A 345 1.33 -9.06 -1.23
CA ASP A 345 1.11 -9.79 -2.47
C ASP A 345 2.37 -10.14 -3.28
N ASN A 346 3.59 -9.84 -2.79
CA ASN A 346 4.83 -10.30 -3.43
C ASN A 346 4.93 -11.83 -3.50
N PHE A 347 4.15 -12.58 -2.69
CA PHE A 347 4.08 -14.04 -2.80
C PHE A 347 3.57 -14.51 -4.18
N LEU A 348 2.77 -13.70 -4.89
CA LEU A 348 2.33 -14.00 -6.27
C LEU A 348 3.48 -13.91 -7.28
N ARG A 349 4.61 -13.32 -6.89
CA ARG A 349 5.73 -12.96 -7.77
C ARG A 349 7.04 -13.62 -7.37
N ILE A 350 7.05 -14.52 -6.39
CA ILE A 350 8.27 -15.21 -5.92
C ILE A 350 9.00 -15.90 -7.08
N GLY A 351 8.30 -16.59 -7.98
CA GLY A 351 8.92 -17.19 -9.17
C GLY A 351 9.66 -16.16 -10.05
N LEU A 352 9.06 -14.97 -10.27
CA LEU A 352 9.69 -13.88 -11.02
C LEU A 352 10.85 -13.26 -10.23
N ILE A 353 10.69 -13.02 -8.93
CA ILE A 353 11.75 -12.51 -8.05
C ILE A 353 12.99 -13.39 -8.18
N LYS A 354 12.82 -14.72 -8.08
CA LYS A 354 13.94 -15.67 -8.20
C LYS A 354 14.49 -15.80 -9.62
N ARG A 355 13.73 -15.41 -10.65
CA ARG A 355 14.20 -15.32 -12.04
C ARG A 355 15.05 -14.08 -12.28
N LEU A 356 14.74 -12.97 -11.63
CA LEU A 356 15.48 -11.70 -11.73
C LEU A 356 16.67 -11.62 -10.75
N PHE A 357 16.51 -12.21 -9.56
CA PHE A 357 17.45 -12.16 -8.44
C PHE A 357 17.60 -13.57 -7.83
N PRO A 358 18.43 -14.45 -8.44
CA PRO A 358 18.54 -15.84 -8.01
C PRO A 358 19.02 -16.03 -6.56
N GLY A 359 19.74 -15.08 -5.96
CA GLY A 359 20.15 -15.16 -4.55
C GLY A 359 19.21 -14.45 -3.57
N ALA A 360 18.18 -13.74 -4.06
CA ALA A 360 17.34 -12.90 -3.21
C ALA A 360 16.68 -13.73 -2.10
N LYS A 361 16.76 -13.17 -0.89
CA LYS A 361 16.11 -13.71 0.30
C LYS A 361 14.68 -13.17 0.39
N ILE A 362 13.77 -14.05 0.81
CA ILE A 362 12.35 -13.78 0.96
C ILE A 362 11.98 -14.02 2.42
N ILE A 363 11.37 -13.02 3.04
CA ILE A 363 10.80 -13.13 4.38
C ILE A 363 9.30 -13.26 4.22
N HIS A 364 8.78 -14.39 4.66
CA HIS A 364 7.37 -14.73 4.58
C HIS A 364 6.75 -14.61 5.98
N THR A 365 5.87 -13.61 6.14
CA THR A 365 5.21 -13.36 7.42
C THR A 365 3.98 -14.25 7.60
N VAL A 366 3.95 -14.98 8.72
CA VAL A 366 2.91 -15.94 9.08
C VAL A 366 2.27 -15.51 10.39
N ARG A 367 0.96 -15.66 10.48
CA ARG A 367 0.14 -15.40 11.67
C ARG A 367 -1.02 -16.39 11.66
N HIS A 368 -1.61 -16.64 12.82
CA HIS A 368 -2.80 -17.49 12.95
C HIS A 368 -3.84 -17.18 11.84
N PRO A 369 -4.33 -18.21 11.12
CA PRO A 369 -5.12 -18.03 9.90
C PRO A 369 -6.43 -17.27 10.15
N VAL A 370 -7.15 -17.62 11.21
CA VAL A 370 -8.42 -16.98 11.59
C VAL A 370 -8.22 -15.51 11.97
N ASP A 371 -7.24 -15.21 12.82
CA ASP A 371 -6.90 -13.84 13.22
C ASP A 371 -6.46 -12.98 12.02
N THR A 372 -5.74 -13.58 11.07
CA THR A 372 -5.31 -12.92 9.83
C THR A 372 -6.52 -12.56 8.96
N CYS A 373 -7.39 -13.53 8.67
CA CYS A 373 -8.58 -13.32 7.84
C CYS A 373 -9.58 -12.35 8.49
N LEU A 374 -9.76 -12.43 9.81
CA LEU A 374 -10.60 -11.49 10.56
C LEU A 374 -10.00 -10.08 10.51
N SER A 375 -8.68 -9.96 10.63
CA SER A 375 -7.97 -8.68 10.51
C SER A 375 -8.05 -8.09 9.10
N VAL A 376 -8.12 -8.93 8.05
CA VAL A 376 -8.43 -8.48 6.68
C VAL A 376 -9.86 -7.94 6.63
N PHE A 377 -10.83 -8.70 7.13
CA PHE A 377 -12.26 -8.33 7.13
C PHE A 377 -12.54 -7.04 7.90
N PHE A 378 -11.76 -6.72 8.95
CA PHE A 378 -11.92 -5.48 9.73
C PHE A 378 -11.21 -4.25 9.13
N GLN A 379 -10.42 -4.45 8.07
CA GLN A 379 -9.64 -3.37 7.47
C GLN A 379 -10.23 -2.97 6.14
N HIS A 380 -10.42 -1.67 5.92
CA HIS A 380 -10.64 -1.19 4.57
C HIS A 380 -9.37 -1.36 3.75
N ILE A 381 -9.42 -2.26 2.77
CA ILE A 381 -8.38 -2.49 1.78
C ILE A 381 -9.04 -2.37 0.40
N ASP A 382 -8.33 -1.77 -0.55
CA ASP A 382 -8.76 -1.61 -1.93
C ASP A 382 -9.28 -2.94 -2.50
N GLN A 383 -10.55 -2.96 -2.91
CA GLN A 383 -11.22 -4.14 -3.42
C GLN A 383 -10.74 -4.56 -4.81
N THR A 384 -10.05 -3.68 -5.54
CA THR A 384 -9.38 -4.04 -6.81
C THR A 384 -8.14 -4.89 -6.59
N ILE A 385 -7.51 -4.77 -5.41
CA ILE A 385 -6.32 -5.51 -5.01
C ILE A 385 -6.69 -6.73 -4.15
N VAL A 386 -7.63 -6.55 -3.22
CA VAL A 386 -7.98 -7.52 -2.17
C VAL A 386 -9.49 -7.76 -2.15
N GLY A 387 -10.06 -8.15 -3.30
CA GLY A 387 -11.52 -8.31 -3.47
C GLY A 387 -12.17 -9.36 -2.56
N TYR A 388 -11.39 -10.27 -1.98
CA TYR A 388 -11.86 -11.26 -1.00
C TYR A 388 -12.09 -10.68 0.40
N ALA A 389 -11.60 -9.46 0.69
CA ALA A 389 -11.61 -8.91 2.05
C ALA A 389 -13.02 -8.66 2.60
N SER A 390 -14.01 -8.54 1.71
CA SER A 390 -15.39 -8.19 2.08
C SER A 390 -16.29 -9.35 2.46
N ASP A 391 -15.77 -10.57 2.51
CA ASP A 391 -16.52 -11.78 2.86
C ASP A 391 -15.64 -12.74 3.67
N LEU A 392 -16.17 -13.25 4.79
CA LEU A 392 -15.41 -14.18 5.63
C LEU A 392 -15.12 -15.52 4.93
N ALA A 393 -16.04 -16.02 4.09
CA ALA A 393 -15.80 -17.25 3.35
C ALA A 393 -14.78 -17.02 2.22
N ASP A 394 -14.86 -15.88 1.53
CA ASP A 394 -13.86 -15.53 0.50
C ASP A 394 -12.47 -15.32 1.11
N CYS A 395 -12.38 -14.72 2.30
CA CYS A 395 -11.12 -14.65 3.06
C CYS A 395 -10.53 -16.05 3.30
N GLY A 396 -11.33 -17.00 3.79
CA GLY A 396 -10.87 -18.37 4.05
C GLY A 396 -10.42 -19.08 2.77
N ARG A 397 -11.19 -18.94 1.69
CA ARG A 397 -10.86 -19.53 0.39
C ARG A 397 -9.60 -18.93 -0.23
N TYR A 398 -9.43 -17.61 -0.17
CA TYR A 398 -8.20 -16.98 -0.65
C TYR A 398 -7.00 -17.44 0.17
N TYR A 399 -7.14 -17.49 1.51
CA TYR A 399 -6.09 -17.96 2.39
C TYR A 399 -5.65 -19.39 2.05
N SER A 400 -6.57 -20.28 1.70
CA SER A 400 -6.22 -21.65 1.27
C SER A 400 -5.42 -21.68 -0.03
N GLN A 401 -5.79 -20.87 -1.03
CA GLN A 401 -5.02 -20.74 -2.27
C GLN A 401 -3.64 -20.12 -2.03
N TYR A 402 -3.55 -19.12 -1.16
CA TYR A 402 -2.28 -18.55 -0.71
C TYR A 402 -1.38 -19.60 -0.03
N ARG A 403 -1.92 -20.41 0.88
CA ARG A 403 -1.17 -21.50 1.54
C ARG A 403 -0.66 -22.53 0.55
N ARG A 404 -1.49 -22.93 -0.41
CA ARG A 404 -1.12 -23.85 -1.49
C ARG A 404 0.03 -23.28 -2.33
N LEU A 405 -0.06 -22.01 -2.72
CA LEU A 405 1.00 -21.35 -3.49
C LEU A 405 2.30 -21.20 -2.69
N MET A 406 2.22 -20.83 -1.42
CA MET A 406 3.41 -20.75 -0.55
C MET A 406 4.04 -22.11 -0.30
N ALA A 407 3.25 -23.18 -0.18
CA ALA A 407 3.78 -24.54 -0.08
C ALA A 407 4.59 -24.92 -1.34
N HIS A 408 4.07 -24.58 -2.53
CA HIS A 408 4.83 -24.72 -3.78
C HIS A 408 6.14 -23.94 -3.73
N TRP A 409 6.12 -22.65 -3.40
CA TRP A 409 7.34 -21.83 -3.33
C TRP A 409 8.38 -22.35 -2.35
N LYS A 410 7.96 -22.85 -1.19
CA LYS A 410 8.88 -23.45 -0.21
C LYS A 410 9.45 -24.77 -0.71
N SER A 411 8.71 -25.54 -1.50
CA SER A 411 9.22 -26.78 -2.10
C SER A 411 10.35 -26.51 -3.11
N VAL A 412 10.28 -25.39 -3.84
CA VAL A 412 11.29 -25.03 -4.85
C VAL A 412 12.39 -24.08 -4.35
N TYR A 413 12.16 -23.31 -3.29
CA TYR A 413 13.10 -22.29 -2.77
C TYR A 413 13.32 -22.38 -1.25
N SER A 414 13.35 -23.59 -0.70
CA SER A 414 13.38 -23.84 0.76
C SER A 414 14.48 -23.09 1.54
N THR A 415 15.65 -22.85 0.94
CA THR A 415 16.77 -22.15 1.61
C THR A 415 16.70 -20.62 1.51
N ASP A 416 15.79 -20.10 0.68
CA ASP A 416 15.70 -18.68 0.35
C ASP A 416 14.41 -18.03 0.89
N ILE A 417 13.54 -18.81 1.54
CA ILE A 417 12.31 -18.33 2.19
C ILE A 417 12.39 -18.58 3.69
N PHE A 418 12.27 -17.52 4.49
CA PHE A 418 12.20 -17.59 5.96
C PHE A 418 10.79 -17.30 6.44
N ASP A 419 10.20 -18.21 7.21
CA ASP A 419 8.92 -17.96 7.89
C ASP A 419 9.14 -17.14 9.15
N PHE A 420 8.65 -15.91 9.15
CA PHE A 420 8.60 -15.07 10.33
C PHE A 420 7.23 -15.22 10.99
N ASP A 421 7.18 -15.90 12.13
CA ASP A 421 5.95 -16.13 12.88
C ASP A 421 5.64 -14.92 13.78
N TYR A 422 4.56 -14.22 13.44
CA TYR A 422 4.08 -13.05 14.17
C TYR A 422 3.71 -13.38 15.62
N ASP A 423 2.98 -14.47 15.84
CA ASP A 423 2.45 -14.81 17.16
C ASP A 423 3.60 -15.20 18.10
N ARG A 424 4.57 -15.96 17.57
CA ARG A 424 5.81 -16.25 18.31
C ARG A 424 6.68 -15.01 18.53
N PHE A 425 6.72 -14.07 17.59
CA PHE A 425 7.48 -12.83 17.75
C PHE A 425 6.95 -11.95 18.89
N VAL A 426 5.63 -11.95 19.11
CA VAL A 426 5.03 -11.21 20.22
C VAL A 426 5.49 -11.77 21.58
N ASP A 427 5.70 -13.08 21.68
CA ASP A 427 6.10 -13.74 22.94
C ASP A 427 7.63 -13.86 23.10
N GLU A 428 8.38 -14.05 22.02
CA GLU A 428 9.83 -14.30 22.00
C GLU A 428 10.58 -13.33 21.06
N PRO A 429 10.48 -12.01 21.24
CA PRO A 429 10.95 -11.04 20.25
C PRO A 429 12.44 -11.14 19.95
N ARG A 430 13.28 -11.30 20.98
CA ARG A 430 14.74 -11.39 20.81
C ARG A 430 15.14 -12.61 19.97
N ALA A 431 14.55 -13.78 20.24
CA ALA A 431 14.87 -15.00 19.53
C ALA A 431 14.47 -14.92 18.05
N GLN A 432 13.26 -14.42 17.76
CA GLN A 432 12.77 -14.27 16.39
C GLN A 432 13.60 -13.25 15.59
N ILE A 433 13.98 -12.11 16.19
CA ILE A 433 14.84 -11.12 15.54
C ILE A 433 16.22 -11.72 15.25
N GLN A 434 16.79 -12.45 16.21
CA GLN A 434 18.09 -13.08 16.03
C GLN A 434 18.07 -14.05 14.84
N SER A 435 17.10 -14.96 14.76
CA SER A 435 16.98 -15.89 13.63
C SER A 435 16.74 -15.17 12.30
N LEU A 436 15.97 -14.08 12.29
CA LEU A 436 15.77 -13.25 11.10
C LEU A 436 17.07 -12.62 10.61
N LEU A 437 17.87 -12.03 11.51
CA LEU A 437 19.14 -11.39 11.15
C LEU A 437 20.17 -12.44 10.70
N GLU A 438 20.23 -13.60 11.35
CA GLU A 438 21.07 -14.73 10.95
C GLU A 438 20.72 -15.22 9.54
N PHE A 439 19.43 -15.36 9.21
CA PHE A 439 18.97 -15.72 7.86
C PHE A 439 19.42 -14.73 6.78
N LEU A 440 19.48 -13.43 7.13
CA LEU A 440 19.95 -12.37 6.23
C LEU A 440 21.48 -12.20 6.24
N GLY A 441 22.21 -12.92 7.10
CA GLY A 441 23.65 -12.73 7.29
C GLY A 441 24.02 -11.37 7.90
N LEU A 442 23.12 -10.77 8.67
CA LEU A 442 23.32 -9.48 9.33
C LEU A 442 23.79 -9.68 10.79
N PRO A 443 24.70 -8.81 11.29
CA PRO A 443 25.06 -8.83 12.70
C PRO A 443 23.87 -8.44 13.60
N TRP A 444 23.91 -8.85 14.86
CA TRP A 444 22.93 -8.40 15.84
C TRP A 444 22.95 -6.87 16.00
N ALA A 445 21.76 -6.26 16.04
CA ALA A 445 21.60 -4.85 16.36
C ALA A 445 20.49 -4.66 17.40
N GLU A 446 20.84 -4.21 18.61
CA GLU A 446 19.91 -4.10 19.74
C GLU A 446 18.70 -3.21 19.42
N ARG A 447 18.91 -2.14 18.62
CA ARG A 447 17.87 -1.22 18.15
C ARG A 447 16.73 -1.89 17.37
N CYS A 448 16.91 -3.11 16.85
CA CYS A 448 15.82 -3.90 16.26
C CYS A 448 14.73 -4.26 17.28
N LEU A 449 15.03 -4.30 18.57
CA LEU A 449 14.02 -4.43 19.65
C LEU A 449 13.26 -3.12 19.91
N GLU A 450 13.84 -1.99 19.51
CA GLU A 450 13.32 -0.64 19.71
C GLU A 450 12.73 -0.05 18.42
N PHE A 451 12.33 -0.89 17.46
CA PHE A 451 11.82 -0.49 16.14
C PHE A 451 10.67 0.54 16.21
N HIS A 452 9.89 0.53 17.29
CA HIS A 452 8.76 1.42 17.50
C HIS A 452 9.16 2.88 17.78
N THR A 453 10.43 3.14 18.06
CA THR A 453 10.99 4.48 18.28
C THR A 453 11.41 5.18 16.98
N LEU A 454 11.42 4.45 15.85
CA LEU A 454 11.78 5.00 14.56
C LEU A 454 10.78 6.07 14.11
N LYS A 455 11.30 7.10 13.46
CA LYS A 455 10.53 8.24 12.92
C LYS A 455 10.46 8.23 11.39
N ASN A 456 10.73 7.09 10.77
CA ASN A 456 10.65 6.92 9.32
C ASN A 456 9.17 6.89 8.86
N PRO A 457 8.88 7.39 7.65
CA PRO A 457 7.54 7.27 7.08
C PRO A 457 7.08 5.81 6.96
N VAL A 458 5.81 5.53 7.26
CA VAL A 458 5.19 4.21 7.05
C VAL A 458 3.88 4.38 6.30
N LYS A 459 3.85 3.93 5.03
CA LYS A 459 2.72 4.12 4.10
C LYS A 459 1.86 2.86 3.95
N THR A 460 1.31 2.39 5.05
CA THR A 460 0.52 1.14 5.10
C THR A 460 -0.52 1.25 6.19
N ALA A 461 -1.67 0.60 6.09
CA ALA A 461 -2.71 0.61 7.15
C ALA A 461 -2.24 0.19 8.57
N SER A 462 -1.01 -0.31 8.74
CA SER A 462 -0.38 -0.62 10.03
C SER A 462 0.45 0.51 10.65
N TYR A 463 0.49 1.73 10.10
CA TYR A 463 1.48 2.77 10.50
C TYR A 463 1.46 3.11 12.00
N TRP A 464 0.29 3.22 12.65
CA TRP A 464 0.20 3.39 14.11
C TRP A 464 0.56 2.14 14.90
N GLN A 465 0.26 0.96 14.37
CA GLN A 465 0.53 -0.31 15.06
C GLN A 465 2.02 -0.53 15.27
N VAL A 466 2.84 -0.13 14.30
CA VAL A 466 4.30 -0.30 14.35
C VAL A 466 5.03 0.81 15.11
N ARG A 467 4.34 1.90 15.48
CA ARG A 467 4.84 3.00 16.34
C ARG A 467 4.57 2.77 17.83
N ARG A 468 4.07 1.59 18.18
CA ARG A 468 3.84 1.17 19.56
C ARG A 468 4.82 0.04 19.92
N PRO A 469 5.20 -0.08 21.20
CA PRO A 469 5.82 -1.31 21.69
C PRO A 469 4.97 -2.53 21.33
N LEU A 470 5.59 -3.71 21.24
CA LEU A 470 4.89 -4.96 20.98
C LEU A 470 3.73 -5.16 21.97
N TYR A 471 2.59 -5.62 21.45
CA TYR A 471 1.36 -5.79 22.20
C TYR A 471 0.66 -7.08 21.77
N ARG A 472 -0.18 -7.63 22.65
CA ARG A 472 -0.87 -8.93 22.46
C ARG A 472 -2.27 -8.83 21.90
N ASP A 473 -2.85 -7.63 21.77
CA ASP A 473 -4.25 -7.40 21.38
C ASP A 473 -4.65 -7.96 20.00
N SER A 474 -3.66 -8.21 19.13
CA SER A 474 -3.87 -8.79 17.81
C SER A 474 -3.92 -10.33 17.87
N SER A 475 -3.06 -10.97 18.66
CA SER A 475 -2.99 -12.43 18.74
C SER A 475 -4.13 -12.98 19.59
N GLY A 476 -4.95 -13.86 19.02
CA GLY A 476 -6.11 -14.42 19.71
C GLY A 476 -7.36 -13.54 19.70
N ARG A 477 -7.40 -12.47 18.88
CA ARG A 477 -8.59 -11.61 18.70
C ARG A 477 -9.82 -12.41 18.27
N ARG A 478 -9.63 -13.51 17.53
CA ARG A 478 -10.69 -14.43 17.09
C ARG A 478 -11.63 -14.86 18.23
N ARG A 479 -11.11 -15.00 19.45
CA ARG A 479 -11.88 -15.42 20.64
C ARG A 479 -13.05 -14.49 20.96
N HIS A 480 -12.93 -13.21 20.62
CA HIS A 480 -14.00 -12.22 20.84
C HIS A 480 -15.12 -12.29 19.80
N TYR A 481 -14.89 -13.01 18.70
CA TYR A 481 -15.78 -13.02 17.53
C TYR A 481 -16.23 -14.42 17.13
N GLU A 482 -15.96 -15.46 17.93
CA GLU A 482 -16.24 -16.87 17.62
C GLU A 482 -17.65 -17.11 17.05
N ALA A 483 -18.66 -16.45 17.62
CA ALA A 483 -20.06 -16.55 17.17
C ALA A 483 -20.29 -16.13 15.70
N HIS A 484 -19.39 -15.33 15.12
CA HIS A 484 -19.51 -14.77 13.77
C HIS A 484 -18.58 -15.43 12.74
N LEU A 485 -17.68 -16.33 13.17
CA LEU A 485 -16.57 -16.84 12.34
C LEU A 485 -16.88 -18.14 11.59
N GLY A 486 -18.08 -18.71 11.76
CA GLY A 486 -18.48 -19.98 11.14
C GLY A 486 -18.16 -20.10 9.64
N PRO A 487 -18.51 -19.13 8.78
CA PRO A 487 -18.19 -19.18 7.36
C PRO A 487 -16.69 -19.23 7.04
N LEU A 488 -15.86 -18.52 7.82
CA LEU A 488 -14.40 -18.52 7.64
C LEU A 488 -13.80 -19.85 8.11
N ILE A 489 -14.18 -20.30 9.30
CA ILE A 489 -13.70 -21.56 9.89
C ILE A 489 -14.01 -22.72 8.94
N GLY A 490 -15.23 -22.81 8.43
CA GLY A 490 -15.63 -23.88 7.52
C GLY A 490 -14.79 -23.95 6.23
N GLU A 491 -14.41 -22.81 5.63
CA GLU A 491 -13.54 -22.80 4.44
C GLU A 491 -12.09 -23.20 4.78
N LEU A 492 -11.56 -22.78 5.94
CA LEU A 492 -10.21 -23.15 6.37
C LEU A 492 -10.10 -24.64 6.70
N GLU A 493 -11.04 -25.19 7.47
CA GLU A 493 -11.08 -26.61 7.84
C GLU A 493 -11.28 -27.50 6.62
N SER A 494 -12.16 -27.12 5.69
CA SER A 494 -12.37 -27.86 4.43
C SER A 494 -11.12 -27.93 3.56
N ALA A 495 -10.19 -26.97 3.71
CA ALA A 495 -8.90 -26.95 3.05
C ALA A 495 -7.77 -27.64 3.85
N GLY A 496 -8.08 -28.23 5.01
CA GLY A 496 -7.11 -28.90 5.88
C GLY A 496 -6.15 -27.93 6.58
N ILE A 497 -6.57 -26.69 6.83
CA ILE A 497 -5.76 -25.70 7.54
C ILE A 497 -6.05 -25.82 9.04
N GLU A 498 -5.00 -26.02 9.83
CA GLU A 498 -5.06 -26.02 11.30
C GLU A 498 -5.42 -24.62 11.83
N ILE A 499 -6.36 -24.56 12.78
CA ILE A 499 -6.93 -23.31 13.32
C ILE A 499 -6.91 -23.23 14.86
N ASP A 500 -6.20 -24.16 15.50
CA ASP A 500 -6.10 -24.26 16.96
C ASP A 500 -5.03 -23.34 17.55
#